data_AF-A0A0T5ZLK9-F1
#
_entry.id   AF-A0A0T5ZLK9-F1
#
_cell.length_a   1.000
_cell.length_b   1.000
_cell.length_c   1.000
_cell.angle_alpha   90.00
_cell.angle_beta   90.00
_cell.angle_gamma   90.00
#
_symmetry.space_group_name_H-M   'P 1'
#
loop_
_entity.id
_entity.type
_entity.pdbx_description
1 polymer ?
#
loop_
_entity_poly.entity_id
_entity_poly.type
_entity_poly.pdbx_seq_one_letter_code
_entity_poly.pdbx_strand_id
1 'polypeptide(L)'
;MSTVEDQERAAEGEWLAGWLVGPKRTRWTNLPVQVGDPAPDPELADTTGARRRLSEAWASGPALLVFLRHFGCSCLRERWEALAPELEAFREAGASVHFVCQGESERTAAVAERRGYPTPVWCDPDRAAYEAFGLLEGTPPQLLHDFAWHPGDEALAEEVGRSARRGTERALVDNPWQLPGEFVVARGGRIVLAHRYQYCEDFPAKGVLLGAIAAAKG
;
A
#
# COMPACT_ATOMS: atom_id res chain seq x y z
N MET A 1 7.43 -15.79 -19.25
CA MET A 1 7.18 -15.10 -17.97
C MET A 1 8.15 -13.92 -17.93
N SER A 2 7.67 -12.74 -17.53
CA SER A 2 8.53 -11.54 -17.39
C SER A 2 9.56 -11.78 -16.29
N THR A 3 10.80 -11.34 -16.46
CA THR A 3 11.78 -11.36 -15.36
C THR A 3 11.46 -10.28 -14.32
N VAL A 4 12.00 -10.39 -13.11
CA VAL A 4 11.88 -9.33 -12.09
C VAL A 4 12.48 -8.01 -12.59
N GLU A 5 13.58 -8.06 -13.35
CA GLU A 5 14.19 -6.88 -13.96
C GLU A 5 13.28 -6.22 -15.00
N ASP A 6 12.57 -7.02 -15.80
CA ASP A 6 11.57 -6.52 -16.75
C ASP A 6 10.39 -5.86 -16.03
N GLN A 7 9.89 -6.46 -14.93
CA GLN A 7 8.83 -5.90 -14.09
C GLN A 7 9.27 -4.59 -13.43
N GLU A 8 10.50 -4.53 -12.92
CA GLU A 8 11.05 -3.32 -12.28
C GLU A 8 11.20 -2.18 -13.29
N ARG A 9 11.66 -2.48 -14.51
CA ARG A 9 11.74 -1.50 -15.60
C ARG A 9 10.36 -1.03 -16.07
N ALA A 10 9.39 -1.93 -16.15
CA ALA A 10 8.00 -1.58 -16.48
C ALA A 10 7.40 -0.66 -15.41
N ALA A 11 7.60 -0.98 -14.13
CA ALA A 11 7.12 -0.19 -13.01
C ALA A 11 7.81 1.18 -12.91
N GLU A 12 9.09 1.29 -13.28
CA GLU A 12 9.76 2.59 -13.43
C GLU A 12 9.14 3.43 -14.57
N GLY A 13 8.81 2.79 -15.69
CA GLY A 13 8.11 3.43 -16.80
C GLY A 13 6.72 3.94 -16.38
N GLU A 14 5.97 3.14 -15.62
CA GLU A 14 4.71 3.56 -15.02
C GLU A 14 4.91 4.73 -14.07
N TRP A 15 5.95 4.68 -13.22
CA TRP A 15 6.24 5.76 -12.28
C TRP A 15 6.46 7.08 -13.00
N LEU A 16 7.29 7.08 -14.05
CA LEU A 16 7.52 8.28 -14.86
C LEU A 16 6.23 8.78 -15.50
N ALA A 17 5.47 7.89 -16.14
CA ALA A 17 4.23 8.28 -16.81
C ALA A 17 3.23 8.90 -15.83
N GLY A 18 3.10 8.33 -14.63
CA GLY A 18 2.31 8.90 -13.54
C GLY A 18 2.87 10.24 -13.06
N TRP A 19 4.18 10.33 -12.83
CA TRP A 19 4.86 11.55 -12.39
C TRP A 19 4.66 12.71 -13.35
N LEU A 20 4.70 12.48 -14.67
CA LEU A 20 4.54 13.55 -15.66
C LEU A 20 3.09 14.02 -15.81
N VAL A 21 2.11 13.17 -15.50
CA VAL A 21 0.69 13.52 -15.63
C VAL A 21 0.11 14.09 -14.34
N GLY A 22 0.56 13.59 -13.19
CA GLY A 22 -0.04 13.90 -11.90
C GLY A 22 -1.17 12.93 -11.50
N PRO A 23 -1.76 13.15 -10.32
CA PRO A 23 -2.83 12.32 -9.79
C PRO A 23 -4.13 12.53 -10.59
N LYS A 24 -4.79 11.42 -10.94
CA LYS A 24 -6.03 11.33 -11.69
C LYS A 24 -7.24 11.04 -10.79
N ARG A 25 -7.09 10.16 -9.79
CA ARG A 25 -8.18 9.79 -8.87
C ARG A 25 -8.04 10.51 -7.52
N THR A 26 -8.32 11.81 -7.51
CA THR A 26 -8.20 12.68 -6.31
C THR A 26 -9.50 12.85 -5.54
N ARG A 27 -10.61 12.26 -5.99
CA ARG A 27 -11.91 12.32 -5.32
C ARG A 27 -12.65 11.01 -5.50
N TRP A 28 -13.47 10.66 -4.51
CA TRP A 28 -14.39 9.54 -4.64
C TRP A 28 -15.55 9.92 -5.57
N THR A 29 -15.91 9.00 -6.47
CA THR A 29 -17.09 9.12 -7.34
C THR A 29 -18.31 8.39 -6.77
N ASN A 30 -18.08 7.50 -5.81
CA ASN A 30 -19.08 6.79 -5.02
C ASN A 30 -18.71 6.89 -3.55
N LEU A 31 -19.64 6.59 -2.64
CA LEU A 31 -19.31 6.55 -1.22
C LEU A 31 -18.24 5.47 -0.98
N PRO A 32 -17.04 5.80 -0.44
CA PRO A 32 -16.05 4.79 -0.12
C PRO A 32 -16.54 3.97 1.08
N VAL A 33 -16.07 2.72 1.19
CA VAL A 33 -16.41 1.84 2.31
C VAL A 33 -16.11 2.50 3.67
N GLN A 34 -17.02 2.35 4.61
CA GLN A 34 -16.98 3.01 5.90
C GLN A 34 -16.81 2.00 7.04
N VAL A 35 -16.51 2.52 8.23
CA VAL A 35 -16.59 1.71 9.44
C VAL A 35 -18.03 1.20 9.60
N GLY A 36 -18.19 -0.12 9.75
CA GLY A 36 -19.47 -0.81 9.78
C GLY A 36 -19.83 -1.54 8.48
N ASP A 37 -19.25 -1.14 7.35
CA ASP A 37 -19.50 -1.79 6.06
C ASP A 37 -18.78 -3.14 5.94
N PRO A 38 -19.25 -4.04 5.06
CA PRO A 38 -18.46 -5.18 4.64
C PRO A 38 -17.20 -4.72 3.89
N ALA A 39 -16.06 -5.30 4.25
CA ALA A 39 -14.79 -5.10 3.57
C ALA A 39 -14.88 -5.67 2.14
N PRO A 40 -14.36 -4.93 1.14
CA PRO A 40 -14.21 -5.47 -0.20
C PRO A 40 -13.37 -6.76 -0.20
N ASP A 41 -13.79 -7.75 -0.98
CA ASP A 41 -13.13 -9.05 -1.08
C ASP A 41 -12.69 -9.36 -2.53
N PRO A 42 -11.76 -8.57 -3.08
CA PRO A 42 -11.18 -8.89 -4.38
C PRO A 42 -10.34 -10.17 -4.27
N GLU A 43 -10.27 -10.90 -5.36
CA GLU A 43 -9.27 -11.93 -5.55
C GLU A 43 -8.01 -11.28 -6.12
N LEU A 44 -6.86 -11.51 -5.48
CA LEU A 44 -5.56 -10.99 -5.92
C LEU A 44 -4.54 -12.13 -5.97
N ALA A 45 -3.45 -11.91 -6.70
CA ALA A 45 -2.30 -12.81 -6.57
C ALA A 45 -1.56 -12.49 -5.27
N ASP A 46 -0.89 -13.46 -4.68
CA ASP A 46 0.08 -13.23 -3.62
C ASP A 46 1.53 -13.31 -4.16
N THR A 47 2.52 -13.14 -3.28
CA THR A 47 3.95 -13.26 -3.62
C THR A 47 4.36 -14.61 -4.21
N THR A 48 3.55 -15.66 -4.07
CA THR A 48 3.79 -16.97 -4.68
C THR A 48 3.16 -17.11 -6.07
N GLY A 49 2.37 -16.12 -6.49
CA GLY A 49 1.54 -16.17 -7.69
C GLY A 49 0.19 -16.87 -7.49
N ALA A 50 -0.08 -17.39 -6.29
CA ALA A 50 -1.36 -18.00 -5.97
C ALA A 50 -2.46 -16.94 -5.91
N ARG A 51 -3.62 -17.23 -6.50
CA ARG A 51 -4.81 -16.38 -6.43
C ARG A 51 -5.54 -16.64 -5.11
N ARG A 52 -5.74 -15.60 -4.32
CA ARG A 52 -6.27 -15.65 -2.96
C ARG A 52 -7.36 -14.60 -2.80
N ARG A 53 -8.41 -14.94 -2.05
CA ARG A 53 -9.40 -13.93 -1.64
C ARG A 53 -8.88 -13.14 -0.48
N LEU A 54 -9.07 -11.82 -0.50
CA LEU A 54 -8.62 -10.97 0.60
C LEU A 54 -9.26 -11.37 1.93
N SER A 55 -10.47 -11.94 1.90
CA SER A 55 -11.19 -12.48 3.05
C SER A 55 -10.50 -13.61 3.80
N GLU A 56 -9.51 -14.25 3.20
CA GLU A 56 -8.64 -15.19 3.91
C GLU A 56 -7.88 -14.50 5.05
N ALA A 57 -7.61 -13.20 4.93
CA ALA A 57 -6.93 -12.41 5.96
C ALA A 57 -7.68 -12.41 7.30
N TRP A 58 -9.02 -12.32 7.27
CA TRP A 58 -9.87 -12.24 8.48
C TRP A 58 -10.71 -13.50 8.73
N ALA A 59 -10.31 -14.64 8.17
CA ALA A 59 -11.04 -15.91 8.32
C ALA A 59 -11.02 -16.42 9.77
N SER A 60 -9.89 -16.28 10.46
CA SER A 60 -9.65 -16.84 11.80
C SER A 60 -9.76 -15.81 12.94
N GLY A 61 -9.88 -14.52 12.62
CA GLY A 61 -9.86 -13.43 13.59
C GLY A 61 -9.85 -12.06 12.92
N PRO A 62 -9.69 -10.97 13.69
CA PRO A 62 -9.45 -9.65 13.12
C PRO A 62 -8.22 -9.63 12.22
N ALA A 63 -8.25 -8.81 11.17
CA ALA A 63 -7.11 -8.57 10.29
C ALA A 63 -6.76 -7.08 10.27
N LEU A 64 -5.48 -6.76 10.42
CA LEU A 64 -4.90 -5.47 10.05
C LEU A 64 -4.42 -5.58 8.60
N LEU A 65 -5.09 -4.86 7.70
CA LEU A 65 -4.70 -4.72 6.31
C LEU A 65 -3.92 -3.43 6.14
N VAL A 66 -2.69 -3.53 5.63
CA VAL A 66 -1.79 -2.39 5.37
C VAL A 66 -1.58 -2.29 3.86
N PHE A 67 -2.21 -1.30 3.24
CA PHE A 67 -1.99 -0.95 1.84
C PHE A 67 -0.73 -0.09 1.75
N LEU A 68 0.31 -0.65 1.14
CA LEU A 68 1.59 0.00 0.97
C LEU A 68 1.49 1.12 -0.08
N ARG A 69 2.40 2.08 -0.01
CA ARG A 69 2.63 2.95 -1.16
C ARG A 69 3.46 2.19 -2.21
N HIS A 70 4.16 2.89 -3.08
CA HIS A 70 5.10 2.28 -4.01
C HIS A 70 6.43 1.93 -3.33
N PHE A 71 7.15 0.91 -3.82
CA PHE A 71 8.31 0.37 -3.11
C PHE A 71 9.46 1.36 -2.90
N GLY A 72 9.66 2.33 -3.80
CA GLY A 72 10.71 3.36 -3.68
C GLY A 72 10.45 4.51 -2.69
N CYS A 73 9.28 4.54 -2.06
CA CYS A 73 8.82 5.67 -1.26
C CYS A 73 9.54 5.79 0.11
N SER A 74 9.89 7.02 0.53
CA SER A 74 10.35 7.32 1.89
C SER A 74 9.32 7.02 2.96
N CYS A 75 8.08 7.46 2.77
CA CYS A 75 7.00 7.25 3.75
C CYS A 75 6.71 5.76 3.95
N LEU A 76 6.82 4.92 2.91
CA LEU A 76 6.73 3.47 3.06
C LEU A 76 7.86 2.92 3.94
N ARG A 77 9.10 3.34 3.68
CA ARG A 77 10.25 2.93 4.50
C ARG A 77 10.06 3.36 5.96
N GLU A 78 9.70 4.61 6.20
CA GLU A 78 9.47 5.16 7.54
C GLU A 78 8.29 4.46 8.24
N ARG A 79 7.21 4.17 7.51
CA ARG A 79 6.10 3.37 8.05
C ARG A 79 6.58 1.99 8.44
N TRP A 80 7.39 1.32 7.61
CA TRP A 80 7.93 0.00 7.92
C TRP A 80 8.84 0.00 9.14
N GLU A 81 9.74 0.98 9.25
CA GLU A 81 10.62 1.16 10.43
C GLU A 81 9.81 1.30 11.73
N ALA A 82 8.68 2.01 11.67
CA ALA A 82 7.76 2.13 12.80
C ALA A 82 6.89 0.87 13.02
N LEU A 83 6.44 0.22 11.95
CA LEU A 83 5.48 -0.91 12.00
C LEU A 83 6.14 -2.22 12.41
N ALA A 84 7.33 -2.53 11.88
CA ALA A 84 8.03 -3.79 12.11
C ALA A 84 8.14 -4.18 13.60
N PRO A 85 8.55 -3.28 14.53
CA PRO A 85 8.59 -3.61 15.96
C PRO A 85 7.21 -3.72 16.62
N GLU A 86 6.13 -3.29 15.97
CA GLU A 86 4.76 -3.33 16.51
C GLU A 86 3.99 -4.59 16.10
N LEU A 87 4.44 -5.29 15.06
CA LEU A 87 3.74 -6.45 14.48
C LEU A 87 3.36 -7.49 15.53
N GLU A 88 4.28 -7.80 16.46
CA GLU A 88 4.03 -8.84 17.46
C GLU A 88 2.92 -8.44 18.44
N ALA A 89 2.84 -7.16 18.81
CA ALA A 89 1.76 -6.68 19.68
C ALA A 89 0.38 -6.82 19.01
N PHE A 90 0.29 -6.65 17.68
CA PHE A 90 -0.96 -6.87 16.95
C PHE A 90 -1.34 -8.36 16.90
N ARG A 91 -0.34 -9.25 16.74
CA ARG A 91 -0.54 -10.71 16.77
C ARG A 91 -0.96 -11.22 18.14
N GLU A 92 -0.31 -10.76 19.21
CA GLU A 92 -0.71 -11.03 20.60
C GLU A 92 -2.10 -10.49 20.90
N ALA A 93 -2.45 -9.34 20.32
CA ALA A 93 -3.80 -8.81 20.31
C ALA A 93 -4.75 -9.61 19.40
N GLY A 94 -4.35 -10.75 18.84
CA GLY A 94 -5.21 -11.68 18.11
C GLY A 94 -5.53 -11.27 16.67
N ALA A 95 -4.84 -10.26 16.12
CA ALA A 95 -4.99 -9.89 14.72
C ALA A 95 -3.96 -10.60 13.84
N SER A 96 -4.38 -11.01 12.66
CA SER A 96 -3.46 -11.25 11.56
C SER A 96 -3.03 -9.90 10.95
N VAL A 97 -1.81 -9.80 10.42
CA VAL A 97 -1.31 -8.57 9.77
C VAL A 97 -0.93 -8.91 8.35
N HIS A 98 -1.51 -8.18 7.40
CA HIS A 98 -1.41 -8.48 5.97
C HIS A 98 -1.11 -7.21 5.18
N PHE A 99 -0.28 -7.35 4.15
CA PHE A 99 0.15 -6.24 3.30
C PHE A 99 -0.43 -6.37 1.91
N VAL A 100 -0.83 -5.24 1.32
CA VAL A 100 -1.26 -5.15 -0.08
C VAL A 100 -0.34 -4.15 -0.78
N CYS A 101 0.18 -4.49 -1.96
CA CYS A 101 1.12 -3.65 -2.70
C CYS A 101 0.70 -3.50 -4.18
N GLN A 102 1.33 -2.57 -4.89
CA GLN A 102 1.12 -2.38 -6.33
C GLN A 102 1.99 -3.31 -7.19
N GLY A 103 2.89 -4.08 -6.57
CA GLY A 103 3.83 -4.91 -7.30
C GLY A 103 3.19 -6.19 -7.85
N GLU A 104 3.81 -6.75 -8.88
CA GLU A 104 3.54 -8.10 -9.37
C GLU A 104 4.11 -9.15 -8.40
N SER A 105 3.64 -10.39 -8.50
CA SER A 105 4.02 -11.48 -7.58
C SER A 105 5.53 -11.67 -7.45
N GLU A 106 6.26 -11.82 -8.56
CA GLU A 106 7.70 -12.13 -8.54
C GLU A 106 8.52 -10.95 -8.00
N ARG A 107 8.25 -9.73 -8.47
CA ARG A 107 8.91 -8.51 -7.97
C ARG A 107 8.61 -8.26 -6.50
N THR A 108 7.36 -8.45 -6.08
CA THR A 108 6.96 -8.30 -4.67
C THR A 108 7.65 -9.34 -3.80
N ALA A 109 7.78 -10.60 -4.25
CA ALA A 109 8.51 -11.62 -3.51
C ALA A 109 9.97 -11.22 -3.31
N ALA A 110 10.64 -10.75 -4.36
CA ALA A 110 12.02 -10.29 -4.28
C ALA A 110 12.18 -9.07 -3.35
N VAL A 111 11.23 -8.12 -3.36
CA VAL A 111 11.24 -6.98 -2.43
C VAL A 111 10.97 -7.42 -0.99
N ALA A 112 10.00 -8.31 -0.77
CA ALA A 112 9.64 -8.80 0.56
C ALA A 112 10.79 -9.56 1.21
N GLU A 113 11.50 -10.41 0.46
CA GLU A 113 12.71 -11.09 0.91
C GLU A 113 13.79 -10.10 1.32
N ARG A 114 14.14 -9.15 0.44
CA ARG A 114 15.18 -8.15 0.72
C ARG A 114 14.87 -7.28 1.94
N ARG A 115 13.60 -6.92 2.15
CA ARG A 115 13.17 -5.98 3.20
C ARG A 115 12.66 -6.64 4.48
N GLY A 116 12.50 -7.95 4.48
CA GLY A 116 11.92 -8.69 5.60
C GLY A 116 10.41 -8.42 5.79
N TYR A 117 9.68 -8.11 4.72
CA TYR A 117 8.22 -7.98 4.82
C TYR A 117 7.59 -9.36 5.09
N PRO A 118 6.64 -9.47 6.04
CA PRO A 118 5.92 -10.70 6.28
C PRO A 118 5.17 -11.17 5.04
N THR A 119 5.39 -12.42 4.64
CA THR A 119 4.72 -13.06 3.52
C THR A 119 3.58 -13.96 4.00
N PRO A 120 2.56 -14.20 3.16
CA PRO A 120 2.37 -13.65 1.81
C PRO A 120 1.97 -12.16 1.80
N VAL A 121 2.39 -11.43 0.77
CA VAL A 121 1.92 -10.07 0.44
C VAL A 121 0.94 -10.16 -0.74
N TRP A 122 -0.20 -9.49 -0.66
CA TRP A 122 -1.16 -9.40 -1.76
C TRP A 122 -0.66 -8.40 -2.81
N CYS A 123 -0.73 -8.80 -4.07
CA CYS A 123 -0.21 -8.11 -5.23
C CYS A 123 -1.38 -7.55 -6.05
N ASP A 124 -1.51 -6.22 -6.12
CA ASP A 124 -2.59 -5.49 -6.78
C ASP A 124 -2.04 -4.45 -7.79
N PRO A 125 -1.41 -4.90 -8.89
CA PRO A 125 -0.81 -4.00 -9.88
C PRO A 125 -1.83 -3.08 -10.57
N ASP A 126 -3.08 -3.52 -10.69
CA ASP A 126 -4.16 -2.71 -11.25
C ASP A 126 -4.77 -1.73 -10.24
N ARG A 127 -4.36 -1.80 -8.96
CA ARG A 127 -4.87 -1.01 -7.83
C ARG A 127 -6.38 -1.16 -7.63
N ALA A 128 -6.96 -2.30 -8.04
CA ALA A 128 -8.39 -2.54 -7.94
C ALA A 128 -8.85 -2.67 -6.48
N ALA A 129 -8.03 -3.26 -5.62
CA ALA A 129 -8.28 -3.32 -4.18
C ALA A 129 -8.09 -1.94 -3.53
N TYR A 130 -7.08 -1.16 -3.93
CA TYR A 130 -6.94 0.23 -3.47
C TYR A 130 -8.21 1.04 -3.79
N GLU A 131 -8.71 0.93 -5.03
CA GLU A 131 -9.96 1.57 -5.43
C GLU A 131 -11.16 1.08 -4.63
N ALA A 132 -11.32 -0.23 -4.46
CA ALA A 132 -12.44 -0.82 -3.72
C ALA A 132 -12.45 -0.39 -2.23
N PHE A 133 -11.28 -0.27 -1.62
CA PHE A 133 -11.11 0.26 -0.27
C PHE A 133 -11.14 1.80 -0.22
N GLY A 134 -11.37 2.47 -1.35
CA GLY A 134 -11.50 3.93 -1.41
C GLY A 134 -10.19 4.67 -1.12
N LEU A 135 -9.04 4.09 -1.43
CA LEU A 135 -7.75 4.77 -1.39
C LEU A 135 -7.56 5.56 -2.68
N LEU A 136 -7.45 6.88 -2.54
CA LEU A 136 -7.29 7.81 -3.65
C LEU A 136 -5.83 7.99 -4.03
N GLU A 137 -5.60 8.69 -5.12
CA GLU A 137 -4.30 9.26 -5.41
C GLU A 137 -4.17 10.62 -4.70
N GLY A 138 -3.01 10.86 -4.09
CA GLY A 138 -2.70 12.08 -3.36
C GLY A 138 -2.40 13.23 -4.30
N THR A 139 -2.88 14.42 -3.92
CA THR A 139 -2.51 15.68 -4.57
C THR A 139 -1.04 16.03 -4.29
N PRO A 140 -0.41 16.94 -5.06
CA PRO A 140 0.96 17.35 -4.81
C PRO A 140 1.24 17.77 -3.36
N PRO A 141 0.41 18.61 -2.68
CA PRO A 141 0.65 18.94 -1.28
C PRO A 141 0.61 17.76 -0.31
N GLN A 142 -0.09 16.67 -0.66
CA GLN A 142 -0.20 15.47 0.20
C GLN A 142 1.00 14.53 0.09
N LEU A 143 1.76 14.60 -1.01
CA LEU A 143 2.86 13.66 -1.29
C LEU A 143 4.23 14.33 -1.43
N LEU A 144 4.24 15.60 -1.84
CA LEU A 144 5.42 16.40 -2.14
C LEU A 144 5.56 17.57 -1.17
N HIS A 145 4.56 17.81 -0.31
CA HIS A 145 4.52 18.93 0.64
C HIS A 145 4.71 20.27 -0.11
N ASP A 146 5.83 20.96 0.12
CA ASP A 146 6.21 22.23 -0.51
C ASP A 146 7.15 22.08 -1.72
N PHE A 147 7.49 20.85 -2.10
CA PHE A 147 8.35 20.57 -3.25
C PHE A 147 7.67 21.00 -4.56
N ALA A 148 8.31 21.92 -5.28
CA ALA A 148 7.76 22.51 -6.48
C ALA A 148 7.73 21.49 -7.63
N TRP A 149 6.53 20.99 -7.95
CA TRP A 149 6.28 20.07 -9.06
C TRP A 149 5.18 20.61 -9.96
N HIS A 150 5.30 20.35 -11.27
CA HIS A 150 4.24 20.56 -12.24
C HIS A 150 4.15 19.41 -13.24
N PRO A 151 2.99 19.19 -13.88
CA PRO A 151 2.87 18.22 -14.97
C PRO A 151 3.91 18.48 -16.08
N GLY A 152 4.45 17.40 -16.65
CA GLY A 152 5.44 17.43 -17.71
C GLY A 152 6.89 17.66 -17.27
N ASP A 153 7.17 17.73 -15.97
CA ASP A 153 8.52 18.01 -15.46
C ASP A 153 9.44 16.77 -15.45
N GLU A 154 9.99 16.45 -16.62
CA GLU A 154 10.98 15.37 -16.80
C GLU A 154 12.31 15.66 -16.12
N ALA A 155 12.72 16.93 -16.06
CA ALA A 155 13.98 17.32 -15.44
C ALA A 155 13.94 17.05 -13.94
N LEU A 156 12.82 17.39 -13.29
CA LEU A 156 12.61 17.12 -11.88
C LEU A 156 12.56 15.62 -11.57
N ALA A 157 12.04 14.80 -12.48
CA ALA A 157 12.08 13.34 -12.33
C ALA A 157 13.53 12.82 -12.21
N GLU A 158 14.47 13.37 -12.99
CA GLU A 158 15.89 13.06 -12.85
C GLU A 158 16.52 13.67 -11.58
N GLU A 159 16.14 14.90 -11.22
CA GLU A 159 16.61 15.56 -10.00
C GLU A 159 16.25 14.78 -8.73
N VAL A 160 15.03 14.22 -8.66
CA VAL A 160 14.62 13.34 -7.55
C VAL A 160 15.29 11.96 -7.61
N GLY A 161 16.21 11.76 -8.56
CA GLY A 161 17.13 10.63 -8.61
C GLY A 161 16.58 9.41 -9.34
N ARG A 162 15.69 9.56 -10.33
CA ARG A 162 15.16 8.42 -11.11
C ARG A 162 16.28 7.50 -11.59
N SER A 163 17.22 8.01 -12.37
CA SER A 163 18.34 7.20 -12.89
C SER A 163 19.28 6.71 -11.79
N ALA A 164 19.57 7.56 -10.81
CA ALA A 164 20.50 7.26 -9.71
C ALA A 164 19.98 6.18 -8.74
N ARG A 165 18.66 5.99 -8.67
CA ARG A 165 18.00 5.02 -7.77
C ARG A 165 17.66 3.69 -8.45
N ARG A 166 17.92 3.53 -9.75
CA ARG A 166 17.66 2.27 -10.47
C ARG A 166 18.39 1.10 -9.83
N GLY A 167 17.69 -0.03 -9.67
CA GLY A 167 18.23 -1.24 -9.04
C GLY A 167 18.54 -1.09 -7.54
N THR A 168 18.15 0.01 -6.91
CA THR A 168 18.26 0.20 -5.46
C THR A 168 16.91 0.00 -4.79
N GLU A 169 16.91 -0.13 -3.46
CA GLU A 169 15.66 -0.14 -2.70
C GLU A 169 14.87 1.17 -2.82
N ARG A 170 15.47 2.25 -3.30
CA ARG A 170 14.81 3.54 -3.51
C ARG A 170 14.35 3.73 -4.96
N ALA A 171 14.41 2.70 -5.80
CA ALA A 171 13.96 2.76 -7.19
C ALA A 171 12.56 3.35 -7.29
N LEU A 172 12.41 4.34 -8.16
CA LEU A 172 11.15 5.02 -8.39
C LEU A 172 10.29 4.17 -9.32
N VAL A 173 9.41 3.38 -8.70
CA VAL A 173 8.56 2.38 -9.36
C VAL A 173 7.10 2.55 -8.94
N ASP A 174 6.18 1.91 -9.68
CA ASP A 174 4.73 1.89 -9.47
C ASP A 174 4.08 3.28 -9.59
N ASN A 175 2.77 3.39 -9.34
CA ASN A 175 2.10 4.69 -9.37
C ASN A 175 2.62 5.57 -8.20
N PRO A 176 3.26 6.72 -8.48
CA PRO A 176 3.76 7.62 -7.45
C PRO A 176 2.63 8.23 -6.63
N TRP A 177 1.45 8.40 -7.22
CA TRP A 177 0.40 9.19 -6.60
C TRP A 177 -0.51 8.38 -5.69
N GLN A 178 -0.53 7.05 -5.80
CA GLN A 178 -1.41 6.21 -4.98
C GLN A 178 -1.14 6.43 -3.49
N LEU A 179 -2.15 6.84 -2.72
CA LEU A 179 -2.04 6.94 -1.26
C LEU A 179 -2.13 5.55 -0.62
N PRO A 180 -1.39 5.31 0.48
CA PRO A 180 -1.55 4.13 1.30
C PRO A 180 -2.78 4.25 2.21
N GLY A 181 -3.05 3.18 2.96
CA GLY A 181 -4.10 3.18 3.98
C GLY A 181 -4.08 1.93 4.84
N GLU A 182 -4.71 2.00 6.00
CA GLU A 182 -4.74 0.91 6.96
C GLU A 182 -6.16 0.65 7.45
N PHE A 183 -6.54 -0.63 7.45
CA PHE A 183 -7.88 -1.05 7.81
C PHE A 183 -7.81 -2.15 8.85
N VAL A 184 -8.70 -2.11 9.84
CA VAL A 184 -8.96 -3.25 10.72
C VAL A 184 -10.29 -3.85 10.33
N VAL A 185 -10.28 -5.13 9.98
CA VAL A 185 -11.46 -5.89 9.56
C VAL A 185 -11.73 -6.96 10.62
N ALA A 186 -12.95 -6.98 11.16
CA ALA A 186 -13.38 -8.01 12.11
C ALA A 186 -13.54 -9.37 11.45
N ARG A 187 -13.55 -10.42 12.28
CA ARG A 187 -13.97 -11.75 11.84
C ARG A 187 -15.40 -11.65 11.29
N GLY A 188 -15.61 -12.10 10.05
CA GLY A 188 -16.86 -11.92 9.31
C GLY A 188 -16.88 -10.73 8.34
N GLY A 189 -15.78 -9.99 8.24
CA GLY A 189 -15.56 -9.02 7.16
C GLY A 189 -16.07 -7.61 7.44
N ARG A 190 -16.50 -7.27 8.65
CA ARG A 190 -16.93 -5.90 8.97
C ARG A 190 -15.73 -4.98 9.19
N ILE A 191 -15.68 -3.83 8.54
CA ILE A 191 -14.66 -2.82 8.80
C ILE A 191 -14.87 -2.18 10.18
N VAL A 192 -13.83 -2.18 11.00
CA VAL A 192 -13.80 -1.56 12.34
C VAL A 192 -12.98 -0.28 12.35
N LEU A 193 -11.94 -0.22 11.51
CA LEU A 193 -11.15 0.99 11.28
C LEU A 193 -10.90 1.15 9.78
N ALA A 194 -11.03 2.39 9.30
CA ALA A 194 -10.63 2.80 7.97
C ALA A 194 -9.76 4.05 8.06
N HIS A 195 -8.44 3.88 8.15
CA HIS A 195 -7.48 4.98 8.22
C HIS A 195 -6.91 5.23 6.82
N ARG A 196 -7.50 6.22 6.13
CA ARG A 196 -7.04 6.68 4.82
C ARG A 196 -6.13 7.89 5.04
N TYR A 197 -4.90 7.75 4.60
CA TYR A 197 -3.86 8.73 4.88
C TYR A 197 -4.21 10.08 4.25
N GLN A 198 -4.18 11.15 5.05
CA GLN A 198 -4.36 12.52 4.57
C GLN A 198 -3.13 13.03 3.81
N TYR A 199 -1.95 12.55 4.18
CA TYR A 199 -0.67 12.78 3.50
C TYR A 199 0.23 11.55 3.70
N CYS A 200 1.34 11.49 2.97
CA CYS A 200 2.14 10.27 2.83
C CYS A 200 2.62 9.66 4.17
N GLU A 201 2.89 10.49 5.17
CA GLU A 201 3.40 10.14 6.50
C GLU A 201 2.32 10.14 7.61
N ASP A 202 1.03 10.18 7.25
CA ASP A 202 -0.12 10.15 8.17
C ASP A 202 -0.34 8.75 8.78
N PHE A 203 0.68 8.25 9.48
CA PHE A 203 0.69 6.91 10.08
C PHE A 203 -0.30 6.84 11.26
N PRO A 204 -1.21 5.85 11.30
CA PRO A 204 -2.05 5.64 12.48
C PRO A 204 -1.17 5.22 13.67
N ALA A 205 -1.39 5.85 14.83
CA ALA A 205 -0.67 5.47 16.04
C ALA A 205 -1.00 4.02 16.46
N LYS A 206 0.01 3.29 16.96
CA LYS A 206 -0.13 1.91 17.47
C LYS A 206 -1.36 1.67 18.34
N GLY A 207 -1.64 2.60 19.26
CA GLY A 207 -2.78 2.52 20.18
C GLY A 207 -4.14 2.55 19.48
N VAL A 208 -4.25 3.28 18.36
CA VAL A 208 -5.47 3.32 17.53
C VAL A 208 -5.68 1.94 16.89
N LEU A 209 -4.62 1.35 16.33
CA LEU A 209 -4.68 0.01 15.73
C LEU A 209 -5.04 -1.06 16.77
N LEU A 210 -4.40 -1.06 17.94
CA LEU A 210 -4.71 -1.99 19.04
C LEU A 210 -6.15 -1.84 19.53
N GLY A 211 -6.63 -0.59 19.68
CA GLY A 211 -8.01 -0.31 20.08
C GLY A 211 -9.02 -0.83 19.06
N ALA A 212 -8.76 -0.61 17.76
CA ALA A 212 -9.58 -1.15 16.69
C ALA A 212 -9.58 -2.68 16.64
N ILE A 213 -8.42 -3.32 16.84
CA ILE A 213 -8.31 -4.80 16.93
C ILE A 213 -9.13 -5.32 18.11
N ALA A 214 -9.06 -4.67 19.28
CA ALA A 214 -9.87 -5.05 20.43
C ALA A 214 -11.38 -4.91 20.15
N ALA A 215 -11.80 -3.81 19.52
CA ALA A 215 -13.19 -3.58 19.12
C ALA A 215 -13.68 -4.54 18.02
N ALA A 216 -12.77 -5.17 17.26
CA ALA A 216 -13.07 -6.14 16.22
C ALA A 216 -13.31 -7.57 16.74
N LYS A 217 -13.00 -7.82 18.03
CA LYS A 217 -13.26 -9.11 18.70
C LYS A 217 -14.66 -9.21 19.31
N GLY A 218 -15.25 -8.07 19.66
CA GLY A 218 -16.61 -7.96 20.21
C GLY A 218 -17.65 -8.01 19.10
#